data_AF-A0A1G4J4X7-F1
#
_entry.id   AF-A0A1G4J4X7-F1
#
_cell.length_a   1.000
_cell.length_b   1.000
_cell.length_c   1.000
_cell.angle_alpha   90.00
_cell.angle_beta   90.00
_cell.angle_gamma   90.00
#
_symmetry.space_group_name_H-M   'P 1'
#
loop_
_entity.id
_entity.type
_entity.pdbx_description
1 polymer ?
#
loop_
_entity_poly.entity_id
_entity_poly.type
_entity_poly.pdbx_seq_one_letter_code
_entity_poly.pdbx_strand_id
1 'polypeptide(L)'
;MSQVTPVEKIRVTELVNNNFHLHTPSTPQSDALGVSRPKRSPVYSPSVEQQKLVSVIATLLSALTSNFSNHKINNSKQHVAAFLTTVLKRSRCSKAVTILATFYFHKLYSSKLHSVVDLPEFSRCSRRIFLSCLILAHKYLNDRSFSMETWHCVSGLPSRDISSMERWCLNKLEYELFVTGEALLEWQNTVLHFGKVTPASNKRLRDEVDECEDAWMPAKRLASAVVH
;
A
#
# COMPACT_ATOMS: atom_id res chain seq x y z
N MET A 1 -15.30 15.83 -36.81
CA MET A 1 -14.97 14.40 -36.66
C MET A 1 -13.53 14.30 -36.19
N SER A 2 -13.33 14.12 -34.89
CA SER A 2 -12.02 13.74 -34.32
C SER A 2 -12.32 12.65 -33.31
N GLN A 3 -12.04 11.42 -33.73
CA GLN A 3 -12.12 10.21 -32.90
C GLN A 3 -11.06 10.33 -31.81
N VAL A 4 -11.49 10.48 -30.55
CA VAL A 4 -10.61 10.29 -29.40
C VAL A 4 -10.55 8.79 -29.15
N THR A 5 -9.39 8.19 -29.38
CA THR A 5 -9.16 6.77 -29.10
C THR A 5 -9.31 6.51 -27.60
N PRO A 6 -9.98 5.41 -27.17
CA PRO A 6 -10.08 5.09 -25.76
C PRO A 6 -8.71 4.60 -25.28
N VAL A 7 -8.03 5.41 -24.46
CA VAL A 7 -6.85 4.96 -23.73
C VAL A 7 -7.29 3.80 -22.83
N GLU A 8 -6.74 2.64 -23.14
CA GLU A 8 -7.02 1.35 -22.53
C GLU A 8 -6.79 1.46 -21.02
N LYS A 9 -7.89 1.60 -20.28
CA LYS A 9 -7.89 1.60 -18.82
C LYS A 9 -7.77 0.15 -18.36
N ILE A 10 -6.62 -0.47 -18.63
CA ILE A 10 -6.31 -1.81 -18.14
C ILE A 10 -6.43 -1.73 -16.62
N ARG A 11 -7.44 -2.39 -16.06
CA ARG A 11 -7.70 -2.27 -14.63
C ARG A 11 -6.46 -2.80 -13.92
N VAL A 12 -6.01 -2.11 -12.87
CA VAL A 12 -4.97 -2.63 -11.95
C VAL A 12 -5.30 -4.06 -11.54
N THR A 13 -6.59 -4.41 -11.44
CA THR A 13 -7.05 -5.77 -11.22
C THR A 13 -6.69 -6.74 -12.35
N GLU A 14 -6.73 -6.36 -13.63
CA GLU A 14 -6.43 -7.27 -14.76
C GLU A 14 -4.93 -7.56 -14.88
N LEU A 15 -4.06 -6.56 -14.79
CA LEU A 15 -2.60 -6.80 -14.84
C LEU A 15 -2.09 -7.59 -13.63
N VAL A 16 -2.74 -7.44 -12.47
CA VAL A 16 -2.39 -8.20 -11.26
C VAL A 16 -3.11 -9.56 -11.21
N ASN A 17 -4.32 -9.71 -11.78
CA ASN A 17 -5.08 -10.97 -11.79
C ASN A 17 -4.74 -11.90 -12.98
N ASN A 18 -4.23 -11.41 -14.11
CA ASN A 18 -3.97 -12.22 -15.31
C ASN A 18 -2.89 -13.31 -15.12
N ASN A 19 -2.28 -13.41 -13.93
CA ASN A 19 -1.40 -14.51 -13.54
C ASN A 19 -2.06 -15.59 -12.66
N PHE A 20 -3.37 -15.55 -12.41
CA PHE A 20 -4.00 -16.46 -11.45
C PHE A 20 -5.38 -16.95 -11.91
N HIS A 21 -5.38 -18.01 -12.73
CA HIS A 21 -6.57 -18.81 -13.00
C HIS A 21 -6.90 -19.65 -11.75
N LEU A 22 -7.90 -19.21 -10.98
CA LEU A 22 -8.50 -20.07 -9.96
C LEU A 22 -9.47 -21.01 -10.67
N HIS A 23 -9.11 -22.30 -10.71
CA HIS A 23 -10.03 -23.36 -11.11
C HIS A 23 -11.29 -23.32 -10.23
N THR A 24 -12.44 -23.03 -10.84
CA THR A 24 -13.74 -23.36 -10.27
C THR A 24 -13.96 -24.86 -10.42
N PRO A 25 -14.18 -25.64 -9.35
CA PRO A 25 -14.63 -27.01 -9.51
C PRO A 25 -16.11 -26.99 -9.95
N SER A 26 -16.37 -27.61 -11.10
CA SER A 26 -17.70 -27.91 -11.61
C SER A 26 -18.50 -28.74 -10.60
N THR A 27 -19.78 -28.40 -10.44
CA THR A 27 -20.75 -29.15 -9.62
C THR A 27 -21.17 -30.44 -10.35
N PRO A 28 -21.17 -31.61 -9.70
CA PRO A 28 -22.03 -32.73 -10.10
C PRO A 28 -23.27 -32.81 -9.20
N GLN A 29 -24.39 -33.19 -9.81
CA GLN A 29 -25.71 -33.38 -9.22
C GLN A 29 -25.79 -34.50 -8.17
N SER A 30 -26.82 -34.34 -7.33
CA SER A 30 -27.41 -35.16 -6.25
C SER A 30 -27.16 -36.67 -6.18
N ASP A 31 -27.00 -37.19 -4.96
CA ASP A 31 -28.01 -38.06 -4.32
C ASP A 31 -27.76 -38.37 -2.83
N ALA A 32 -28.89 -38.52 -2.11
CA ALA A 32 -29.18 -39.32 -0.90
C ALA A 32 -28.55 -39.00 0.50
N LEU A 33 -29.47 -38.59 1.38
CA LEU A 33 -29.61 -38.85 2.84
C LEU A 33 -28.43 -39.46 3.62
N GLY A 34 -27.88 -38.65 4.53
CA GLY A 34 -27.03 -39.11 5.62
C GLY A 34 -26.71 -38.00 6.61
N VAL A 35 -27.42 -37.94 7.74
CA VAL A 35 -27.14 -37.01 8.85
C VAL A 35 -25.73 -37.28 9.35
N SER A 36 -24.78 -36.43 8.95
CA SER A 36 -23.40 -36.48 9.40
C SER A 36 -23.03 -35.14 10.03
N ARG A 37 -22.68 -35.24 11.32
CA ARG A 37 -22.06 -34.23 12.20
C ARG A 37 -21.23 -33.20 11.42
N PRO A 38 -21.34 -31.88 11.68
CA PRO A 38 -20.53 -30.90 10.98
C PRO A 38 -19.05 -31.19 11.25
N LYS A 39 -18.36 -31.70 10.22
CA LYS A 39 -16.90 -31.77 10.19
C LYS A 39 -16.39 -30.35 10.44
N ARG A 40 -15.62 -30.16 11.50
CA ARG A 40 -14.86 -28.92 11.73
C ARG A 40 -14.16 -28.59 10.41
N SER A 41 -14.52 -27.44 9.83
CA SER A 41 -13.89 -26.90 8.64
C SER A 41 -12.36 -26.92 8.80
N PRO A 42 -11.59 -27.26 7.75
CA PRO A 42 -10.15 -27.33 7.83
C PRO A 42 -9.61 -25.99 8.34
N VAL A 43 -8.73 -26.05 9.34
CA VAL A 43 -8.02 -24.89 9.86
C VAL A 43 -7.25 -24.29 8.68
N TYR A 44 -7.71 -23.13 8.18
CA TYR A 44 -7.05 -22.41 7.10
C TYR A 44 -5.62 -22.06 7.52
N SER A 45 -4.64 -22.84 7.06
CA SER A 45 -3.23 -22.50 7.08
C SER A 45 -2.97 -21.52 5.93
N PRO A 46 -2.44 -20.31 6.21
CA PRO A 46 -2.11 -19.37 5.14
C PRO A 46 -1.06 -20.00 4.22
N SER A 47 -1.19 -19.77 2.91
CA SER A 47 -0.22 -20.28 1.94
C SER A 47 1.19 -19.72 2.23
N VAL A 48 2.22 -20.49 1.89
CA VAL A 48 3.64 -20.07 2.07
C VAL A 48 3.90 -18.71 1.40
N GLU A 49 3.28 -18.46 0.25
CA GLU A 49 3.38 -17.19 -0.47
C GLU A 49 2.76 -16.02 0.29
N GLN A 50 1.61 -16.24 0.93
CA GLN A 50 0.96 -15.23 1.74
C GLN A 50 1.80 -14.87 2.97
N GLN A 51 2.43 -15.86 3.60
CA GLN A 51 3.35 -15.64 4.73
C GLN A 51 4.59 -14.83 4.30
N LYS A 52 5.17 -15.14 3.13
CA LYS A 52 6.29 -14.38 2.57
C LYS A 52 5.90 -12.93 2.32
N LEU A 53 4.75 -12.69 1.68
CA LEU A 53 4.24 -11.35 1.42
C LEU A 53 4.04 -10.55 2.72
N VAL A 54 3.39 -11.15 3.72
CA VAL A 54 3.18 -10.52 5.03
C VAL A 54 4.52 -10.16 5.69
N SER A 55 5.52 -11.05 5.64
CA SER A 55 6.85 -10.80 6.22
C SER A 55 7.58 -9.63 5.54
N VAL A 56 7.51 -9.53 4.21
CA VAL A 56 8.07 -8.41 3.44
C VAL A 56 7.38 -7.10 3.82
N ILE A 57 6.05 -7.07 3.77
CA ILE A 57 5.26 -5.86 4.12
C ILE A 57 5.54 -5.44 5.56
N ALA A 58 5.58 -6.38 6.51
CA ALA A 58 5.89 -6.08 7.90
C ALA A 58 7.29 -5.47 8.08
N THR A 59 8.27 -5.93 7.29
CA THR A 59 9.62 -5.39 7.30
C THR A 59 9.64 -3.94 6.81
N LEU A 60 8.97 -3.67 5.68
CA LEU A 60 8.85 -2.32 5.12
C LEU A 60 8.16 -1.36 6.10
N LEU A 61 6.97 -1.73 6.61
CA LEU A 61 6.20 -0.89 7.54
C LEU A 61 6.99 -0.59 8.81
N SER A 62 7.67 -1.59 9.37
CA SER A 62 8.49 -1.43 10.57
C SER A 62 9.67 -0.49 10.34
N ALA A 63 10.35 -0.62 9.19
CA ALA A 63 11.46 0.26 8.82
C ALA A 63 11.01 1.73 8.68
N LEU A 64 9.94 1.97 7.91
CA LEU A 64 9.39 3.31 7.66
C LEU A 64 8.84 4.00 8.91
N THR A 65 8.51 3.24 9.96
CA THR A 65 7.90 3.79 11.18
C THR A 65 8.72 3.54 12.44
N SER A 66 9.99 3.19 12.27
CA SER A 66 10.92 2.90 13.35
C SER A 66 11.10 4.10 14.29
N ASN A 67 11.29 5.30 13.73
CA ASN A 67 11.39 6.58 14.43
C ASN A 67 10.11 6.99 15.21
N PHE A 68 8.95 6.42 14.86
CA PHE A 68 7.69 6.69 15.56
C PHE A 68 7.42 5.71 16.70
N SER A 69 8.28 4.71 16.90
CA SER A 69 8.12 3.70 17.96
C SER A 69 8.45 4.28 19.34
N ASN A 70 7.67 3.92 20.35
CA ASN A 70 7.89 4.28 21.74
C ASN A 70 7.22 3.25 22.68
N HIS A 71 7.23 3.50 23.99
CA HIS A 71 6.67 2.56 24.98
C HIS A 71 5.16 2.30 24.81
N LYS A 72 4.40 3.22 24.19
CA LYS A 72 2.96 3.05 23.89
C LYS A 72 2.72 2.49 22.50
N ILE A 73 3.57 2.84 21.53
CA ILE A 73 3.42 2.49 20.12
C ILE A 73 4.55 1.58 19.68
N ASN A 74 4.25 0.28 19.55
CA ASN A 74 5.21 -0.71 19.10
C ASN A 74 5.03 -1.00 17.59
N ASN A 75 5.96 -0.50 16.77
CA ASN A 75 6.01 -0.80 15.33
C ASN A 75 7.02 -1.90 15.00
N SER A 76 7.39 -2.77 15.94
CA SER A 76 8.30 -3.88 15.64
C SER A 76 7.71 -4.82 14.60
N LYS A 77 8.56 -5.37 13.73
CA LYS A 77 8.18 -6.29 12.66
C LYS A 77 7.25 -7.41 13.16
N GLN A 78 7.51 -7.98 14.33
CA GLN A 78 6.70 -9.05 14.92
C GLN A 78 5.24 -8.60 15.17
N HIS A 79 5.05 -7.44 15.78
CA HIS A 79 3.71 -6.91 16.08
C HIS A 79 2.96 -6.52 14.81
N VAL A 80 3.68 -5.95 13.84
CA VAL A 80 3.11 -5.60 12.53
C VAL A 80 2.70 -6.87 11.77
N ALA A 81 3.56 -7.89 11.71
CA ALA A 81 3.28 -9.15 11.02
C ALA A 81 2.07 -9.90 11.63
N ALA A 82 1.97 -9.94 12.96
CA ALA A 82 0.83 -10.54 13.65
C ALA A 82 -0.49 -9.82 13.32
N PHE A 83 -0.46 -8.49 13.30
CA PHE A 83 -1.60 -7.67 12.87
C PHE A 83 -1.97 -7.92 11.41
N LEU A 84 -0.99 -7.87 10.49
CA LEU A 84 -1.20 -8.08 9.05
C LEU A 84 -1.82 -9.46 8.78
N THR A 85 -1.31 -10.50 9.42
CA THR A 85 -1.86 -11.87 9.31
C THR A 85 -3.33 -11.90 9.72
N THR A 86 -3.66 -11.24 10.83
CA THR A 86 -5.03 -11.22 11.37
C THR A 86 -5.98 -10.42 10.49
N VAL A 87 -5.61 -9.17 10.15
CA VAL A 87 -6.49 -8.26 9.42
C VAL A 87 -6.76 -8.77 8.01
N LEU A 88 -5.74 -9.25 7.29
CA LEU A 88 -5.89 -9.77 5.93
C LEU A 88 -6.70 -11.06 5.91
N LYS A 89 -6.53 -11.93 6.90
CA LYS A 89 -7.34 -13.15 7.05
C LYS A 89 -8.82 -12.82 7.31
N ARG A 90 -9.10 -11.84 8.18
CA ARG A 90 -10.47 -11.46 8.55
C ARG A 90 -11.19 -10.67 7.46
N SER A 91 -10.48 -9.78 6.77
CA SER A 91 -11.07 -8.98 5.68
C SER A 91 -11.17 -9.74 4.36
N ARG A 92 -10.46 -10.86 4.21
CA ARG A 92 -10.34 -11.60 2.94
C ARG A 92 -9.87 -10.72 1.78
N CYS A 93 -9.02 -9.73 2.07
CA CYS A 93 -8.46 -8.86 1.04
C CYS A 93 -7.62 -9.66 0.04
N SER A 94 -7.76 -9.33 -1.25
CA SER A 94 -6.93 -9.92 -2.29
C SER A 94 -5.47 -9.45 -2.18
N LYS A 95 -4.58 -10.16 -2.86
CA LYS A 95 -3.17 -9.77 -3.00
C LYS A 95 -3.04 -8.37 -3.63
N ALA A 96 -3.84 -8.06 -4.65
CA ALA A 96 -3.86 -6.75 -5.31
C ALA A 96 -4.22 -5.62 -4.34
N VAL A 97 -5.29 -5.80 -3.54
CA VAL A 97 -5.69 -4.83 -2.49
C VAL A 97 -4.57 -4.65 -1.46
N THR A 98 -3.91 -5.74 -1.07
CA THR A 98 -2.81 -5.71 -0.10
C THR A 98 -1.59 -4.96 -0.62
N ILE A 99 -1.21 -5.19 -1.89
CA ILE A 99 -0.09 -4.50 -2.54
C ILE A 99 -0.41 -3.00 -2.68
N LEU A 100 -1.61 -2.66 -3.15
CA LEU A 100 -2.04 -1.27 -3.30
C LEU A 100 -2.09 -0.52 -1.96
N ALA A 101 -2.59 -1.17 -0.91
CA ALA A 101 -2.57 -0.61 0.45
C ALA A 101 -1.13 -0.34 0.94
N THR A 102 -0.21 -1.25 0.63
CA THR A 102 1.22 -1.10 0.96
C THR A 102 1.84 0.07 0.17
N PHE A 103 1.48 0.23 -1.11
CA PHE A 103 1.90 1.36 -1.92
C PHE A 103 1.46 2.70 -1.32
N TYR A 104 0.18 2.83 -0.92
CA TYR A 104 -0.32 4.04 -0.26
C TYR A 104 0.40 4.32 1.06
N PHE A 105 0.65 3.29 1.86
CA PHE A 105 1.43 3.42 3.09
C PHE A 105 2.85 3.95 2.80
N HIS A 106 3.54 3.38 1.80
CA HIS A 106 4.86 3.84 1.38
C HIS A 106 4.83 5.29 0.89
N LYS A 107 3.85 5.68 0.05
CA LYS A 107 3.69 7.07 -0.43
C LYS A 107 3.54 8.07 0.73
N LEU A 108 2.80 7.71 1.78
CA LEU A 108 2.63 8.56 2.97
C LEU A 108 3.95 8.79 3.72
N TYR A 109 4.64 7.71 4.09
CA TYR A 109 5.83 7.83 4.94
C TYR A 109 7.09 8.26 4.18
N SER A 110 7.26 7.87 2.91
CA SER A 110 8.46 8.23 2.15
C SER A 110 8.50 9.67 1.67
N SER A 111 7.34 10.33 1.49
CA SER A 111 7.29 11.63 0.82
C SER A 111 6.55 12.72 1.59
N LYS A 112 5.65 12.38 2.53
CA LYS A 112 4.67 13.35 3.05
C LYS A 112 4.69 13.52 4.58
N LEU A 113 5.15 12.53 5.34
CA LEU A 113 5.04 12.57 6.81
C LEU A 113 6.35 12.90 7.56
N HIS A 114 7.51 12.80 6.93
CA HIS A 114 8.79 13.04 7.62
C HIS A 114 9.00 14.51 8.04
N SER A 115 8.34 15.47 7.39
CA SER A 115 8.51 16.91 7.64
C SER A 115 7.37 17.55 8.45
N VAL A 116 6.34 16.79 8.85
CA VAL A 116 5.16 17.34 9.53
C VAL A 116 5.35 17.28 11.04
N VAL A 117 5.39 18.45 11.68
CA VAL A 117 5.59 18.59 13.14
C VAL A 117 4.33 18.16 13.92
N ASP A 118 3.15 18.49 13.43
CA ASP A 118 1.87 18.22 14.11
C ASP A 118 1.13 17.02 13.53
N LEU A 119 1.70 15.83 13.75
CA LEU A 119 1.05 14.58 13.41
C LEU A 119 0.16 14.07 14.55
N PRO A 120 -1.06 13.58 14.26
CA PRO A 120 -1.91 12.98 15.28
C PRO A 120 -1.26 11.70 15.84
N GLU A 121 -1.57 11.34 17.08
CA GLU A 121 -0.95 10.17 17.74
C GLU A 121 -1.18 8.87 16.96
N PHE A 122 -2.39 8.68 16.41
CA PHE A 122 -2.72 7.47 15.65
C PHE A 122 -1.83 7.27 14.42
N SER A 123 -1.29 8.35 13.82
CA SER A 123 -0.44 8.25 12.63
C SER A 123 0.98 7.81 12.93
N ARG A 124 1.35 7.70 14.22
CA ARG A 124 2.61 7.06 14.65
C ARG A 124 2.48 5.54 14.69
N CYS A 125 1.25 5.00 14.71
CA CYS A 125 0.99 3.57 14.73
C CYS A 125 0.83 3.01 13.31
N SER A 126 1.83 2.26 12.85
CA SER A 126 1.84 1.61 11.53
C SER A 126 0.58 0.77 11.27
N ARG A 127 0.08 0.06 12.28
CA ARG A 127 -1.13 -0.78 12.16
C ARG A 127 -2.39 0.03 11.84
N ARG A 128 -2.55 1.20 12.48
CA ARG A 128 -3.71 2.07 12.28
C ARG A 128 -3.69 2.73 10.90
N ILE A 129 -2.51 3.18 10.46
CA ILE A 129 -2.36 3.77 9.12
C ILE A 129 -2.48 2.70 8.04
N PHE A 130 -1.88 1.53 8.22
CA PHE A 130 -2.04 0.44 7.26
C PHE A 130 -3.51 -0.01 7.14
N LEU A 131 -4.26 -0.10 8.25
CA LEU A 131 -5.69 -0.39 8.19
C LEU A 131 -6.44 0.64 7.33
N SER A 132 -6.12 1.92 7.49
CA SER A 132 -6.74 2.99 6.72
C SER A 132 -6.38 2.89 5.23
N CYS A 133 -5.11 2.65 4.90
CA CYS A 133 -4.68 2.38 3.53
C CYS A 133 -5.34 1.13 2.92
N LEU A 134 -5.58 0.09 3.73
CA LEU A 134 -6.25 -1.13 3.30
C LEU A 134 -7.72 -0.87 2.96
N ILE A 135 -8.40 -0.05 3.77
CA ILE A 135 -9.78 0.38 3.50
C ILE A 135 -9.85 1.18 2.20
N LEU A 136 -8.95 2.15 2.02
CA LEU A 136 -8.87 2.95 0.79
C LEU A 136 -8.64 2.08 -0.44
N ALA A 137 -7.65 1.19 -0.41
CA ALA A 137 -7.37 0.26 -1.49
C ALA A 137 -8.55 -0.69 -1.79
N HIS A 138 -9.23 -1.16 -0.74
CA HIS A 138 -10.41 -2.00 -0.90
C HIS A 138 -11.57 -1.24 -1.56
N LYS A 139 -11.85 0.00 -1.14
CA LYS A 139 -12.87 0.85 -1.77
C LYS A 139 -12.52 1.21 -3.21
N TYR A 140 -11.24 1.38 -3.50
CA TYR A 140 -10.77 1.74 -4.83
C TYR A 140 -10.90 0.59 -5.84
N LEU A 141 -10.59 -0.65 -5.45
CA LEU A 141 -10.56 -1.79 -6.36
C LEU A 141 -11.87 -2.60 -6.44
N ASN A 142 -12.80 -2.40 -5.50
CA ASN A 142 -14.03 -3.21 -5.43
C ASN A 142 -15.27 -2.34 -5.56
N ASP A 143 -16.15 -2.68 -6.51
CA ASP A 143 -17.44 -2.01 -6.71
C ASP A 143 -18.34 -2.10 -5.46
N ARG A 144 -18.20 -3.20 -4.69
CA ARG A 144 -18.85 -3.39 -3.40
C ARG A 144 -17.80 -3.39 -2.29
N SER A 145 -17.71 -2.28 -1.57
CA SER A 145 -16.83 -2.15 -0.41
C SER A 145 -17.55 -2.50 0.90
N PHE A 146 -16.79 -2.99 1.88
CA PHE A 146 -17.29 -3.22 3.23
C PHE A 146 -17.73 -1.91 3.90
N SER A 147 -18.82 -1.98 4.69
CA SER A 147 -19.28 -0.86 5.50
C SER A 147 -18.29 -0.58 6.65
N MET A 148 -18.40 0.61 7.25
CA MET A 148 -17.59 0.94 8.43
C MET A 148 -17.90 0.04 9.64
N GLU A 149 -19.09 -0.54 9.70
CA GLU A 149 -19.47 -1.53 10.71
C GLU A 149 -18.75 -2.86 10.47
N THR A 150 -18.63 -3.30 9.21
CA THR A 150 -17.82 -4.47 8.88
C THR A 150 -16.34 -4.24 9.24
N TRP A 151 -15.78 -3.07 8.93
CA TRP A 151 -14.41 -2.73 9.31
C TRP A 151 -14.20 -2.61 10.83
N HIS A 152 -15.22 -2.17 11.57
CA HIS A 152 -15.25 -2.25 13.03
C HIS A 152 -15.14 -3.71 13.48
N CYS A 153 -15.96 -4.61 12.95
CA CYS A 153 -15.88 -6.04 13.27
C CYS A 153 -14.50 -6.62 12.95
N VAL A 154 -13.91 -6.28 11.79
CA VAL A 154 -12.58 -6.79 11.36
C VAL A 154 -11.43 -6.30 12.25
N SER A 155 -11.45 -5.03 12.66
CA SER A 155 -10.32 -4.38 13.36
C SER A 155 -10.48 -4.30 14.88
N GLY A 156 -11.71 -4.33 15.37
CA GLY A 156 -12.06 -4.03 16.77
C GLY A 156 -12.05 -2.54 17.12
N LEU A 157 -11.83 -1.64 16.15
CA LEU A 157 -11.79 -0.19 16.39
C LEU A 157 -13.17 0.44 16.18
N PRO A 158 -13.54 1.50 16.92
CA PRO A 158 -14.80 2.21 16.69
C PRO A 158 -14.93 2.71 15.25
N SER A 159 -16.10 2.55 14.62
CA SER A 159 -16.33 3.00 13.24
C SER A 159 -16.04 4.49 13.03
N ARG A 160 -16.28 5.32 14.06
CA ARG A 160 -15.95 6.76 14.05
C ARG A 160 -14.44 7.00 13.94
N ASP A 161 -13.63 6.24 14.66
CA ASP A 161 -12.17 6.34 14.63
C ASP A 161 -11.65 5.88 13.28
N ILE A 162 -12.15 4.74 12.79
CA ILE A 162 -11.81 4.22 11.46
C ILE A 162 -12.09 5.26 10.38
N SER A 163 -13.29 5.84 10.40
CA SER A 163 -13.71 6.87 9.43
C SER A 163 -12.83 8.13 9.53
N SER A 164 -12.38 8.49 10.73
CA SER A 164 -11.53 9.66 10.94
C SER A 164 -10.11 9.42 10.45
N MET A 165 -9.54 8.24 10.73
CA MET A 165 -8.23 7.85 10.21
C MET A 165 -8.25 7.70 8.68
N GLU A 166 -9.33 7.14 8.12
CA GLU A 166 -9.53 7.03 6.67
C GLU A 166 -9.50 8.41 6.00
N ARG A 167 -10.33 9.35 6.47
CA ARG A 167 -10.36 10.73 5.92
C ARG A 167 -9.00 11.41 6.06
N TRP A 168 -8.32 11.21 7.18
CA TRP A 168 -6.98 11.77 7.38
C TRP A 168 -5.97 11.22 6.37
N CYS A 169 -5.94 9.90 6.15
CA CYS A 169 -5.07 9.27 5.15
C CYS A 169 -5.39 9.78 3.74
N LEU A 170 -6.67 9.91 3.39
CA LEU A 170 -7.10 10.39 2.08
C LEU A 170 -6.67 11.84 1.83
N ASN A 171 -6.81 12.70 2.84
CA ASN A 171 -6.31 14.08 2.79
C ASN A 171 -4.79 14.13 2.62
N LYS A 172 -4.04 13.27 3.32
CA LYS A 172 -2.57 13.21 3.19
C LYS A 172 -2.09 12.61 1.87
N LEU A 173 -2.93 11.81 1.21
CA LEU A 173 -2.71 11.35 -0.16
C LEU A 173 -3.20 12.37 -1.21
N GLU A 174 -3.73 13.52 -0.78
CA GLU A 174 -4.29 14.55 -1.67
C GLU A 174 -5.34 13.98 -2.63
N TYR A 175 -6.07 12.94 -2.19
CA TYR A 175 -7.05 12.20 -2.99
C TYR A 175 -6.48 11.55 -4.27
N GLU A 176 -5.16 11.54 -4.45
CA GLU A 176 -4.47 10.93 -5.59
C GLU A 176 -4.26 9.42 -5.37
N LEU A 177 -5.34 8.66 -5.54
CA LEU A 177 -5.35 7.20 -5.39
C LEU A 177 -5.02 6.46 -6.69
N PHE A 178 -5.12 7.12 -7.84
CA PHE A 178 -4.87 6.52 -9.13
C PHE A 178 -3.41 6.10 -9.29
N VAL A 179 -3.20 4.87 -9.74
CA VAL A 179 -1.91 4.31 -10.11
C VAL A 179 -2.15 3.32 -11.26
N THR A 180 -1.29 3.31 -12.26
CA THR A 180 -1.37 2.35 -13.35
C THR A 180 -0.89 0.98 -12.88
N GLY A 181 -1.35 -0.09 -13.55
CA GLY A 181 -0.89 -1.45 -13.22
C GLY A 181 0.63 -1.60 -13.39
N GLU A 182 1.19 -0.98 -14.43
CA GLU A 182 2.63 -0.98 -14.72
C GLU A 182 3.42 -0.28 -13.62
N ALA A 183 3.03 0.93 -13.23
CA ALA A 183 3.71 1.68 -12.17
C ALA A 183 3.63 0.96 -10.82
N LEU A 184 2.50 0.32 -10.51
CA LEU A 184 2.35 -0.45 -9.27
C LEU A 184 3.23 -1.71 -9.29
N LEU A 185 3.32 -2.39 -10.44
CA LEU A 185 4.15 -3.58 -10.62
C LEU A 185 5.65 -3.23 -10.54
N GLU A 186 6.08 -2.17 -11.21
CA GLU A 186 7.44 -1.65 -11.12
C GLU A 186 7.79 -1.29 -9.67
N TRP A 187 6.91 -0.54 -9.00
CA TRP A 187 7.09 -0.23 -7.59
C TRP A 187 7.19 -1.48 -6.72
N GLN A 188 6.31 -2.46 -6.93
CA GLN A 188 6.34 -3.73 -6.19
C GLN A 188 7.69 -4.43 -6.37
N ASN A 189 8.20 -4.50 -7.60
CA ASN A 189 9.48 -5.12 -7.93
C ASN A 189 10.67 -4.38 -7.30
N THR A 190 10.60 -3.05 -7.22
CA THR A 190 11.70 -2.25 -6.65
C THR A 190 11.67 -2.23 -5.12
N VAL A 191 10.49 -2.12 -4.50
CA VAL A 191 10.36 -1.87 -3.05
C VAL A 191 10.05 -3.13 -2.25
N LEU A 192 9.24 -4.05 -2.79
CA LEU A 192 8.87 -5.28 -2.08
C LEU A 192 9.80 -6.47 -2.41
N HIS A 193 10.52 -6.43 -3.54
CA HIS A 193 11.46 -7.49 -3.91
C HIS A 193 12.93 -7.07 -3.67
N PHE A 194 13.40 -7.17 -2.41
CA PHE A 194 14.84 -7.23 -2.09
C PHE A 194 15.44 -8.58 -2.52
N GLY A 195 15.55 -8.80 -3.83
CA GLY A 195 16.06 -10.05 -4.40
C GLY A 195 16.48 -10.00 -5.87
N LYS A 196 16.31 -8.88 -6.56
CA LYS A 196 17.09 -8.59 -7.77
C LYS A 196 17.92 -7.36 -7.49
N VAL A 197 19.17 -7.60 -7.09
CA VAL A 197 20.24 -6.69 -7.49
C VAL A 197 20.16 -6.64 -9.01
N THR A 198 19.51 -5.63 -9.56
CA THR A 198 19.83 -5.21 -10.92
C THR A 198 21.27 -4.71 -10.85
N PRO A 199 22.25 -5.32 -11.55
CA PRO A 199 23.52 -4.66 -11.71
C PRO A 199 23.21 -3.31 -12.34
N ALA A 200 23.59 -2.25 -11.64
CA ALA A 200 23.57 -0.90 -12.17
C ALA A 200 24.12 -0.97 -13.60
N SER A 201 23.31 -0.63 -14.60
CA SER A 201 23.83 -0.30 -15.92
C SER A 201 24.65 0.98 -15.75
N ASN A 202 25.91 0.79 -15.41
CA ASN A 202 26.96 1.75 -15.68
C ASN A 202 26.95 2.03 -17.19
N LYS A 203 26.23 3.07 -17.60
CA LYS A 203 26.76 3.93 -18.66
C LYS A 203 27.52 5.05 -17.96
N ARG A 204 28.74 4.71 -17.56
CA ARG A 204 29.82 5.69 -17.55
C ARG A 204 30.09 6.00 -19.02
N LEU A 205 29.71 7.19 -19.47
CA LEU A 205 30.39 7.83 -20.58
C LEU A 205 31.05 9.08 -20.01
N ARG A 206 32.34 8.90 -19.71
CA ARG A 206 33.39 9.90 -19.55
C ARG A 206 34.15 9.80 -20.89
N ASP A 207 34.51 10.80 -21.67
CA ASP A 207 34.71 12.24 -21.51
C ASP A 207 34.37 12.88 -22.88
N GLU A 208 33.73 14.04 -22.94
CA GLU A 208 34.01 15.04 -23.98
C GLU A 208 34.01 16.42 -23.30
N VAL A 209 35.20 17.01 -23.28
CA VAL A 209 35.45 18.39 -22.88
C VAL A 209 35.35 19.19 -24.17
N ASP A 210 34.35 20.05 -24.30
CA ASP A 210 34.51 21.28 -25.08
C ASP A 210 33.49 22.35 -24.67
N GLU A 211 33.97 23.58 -24.76
CA GLU A 211 33.40 24.83 -24.28
C GLU A 211 32.02 25.19 -24.86
N CYS A 212 31.14 25.74 -24.02
CA CYS A 212 30.47 27.00 -24.31
C CYS A 212 29.83 27.58 -23.04
N GLU A 213 30.35 28.72 -22.62
CA GLU A 213 29.62 29.73 -21.85
C GLU A 213 28.28 30.03 -22.54
N ASP A 214 27.17 30.09 -21.80
CA ASP A 214 26.49 31.37 -21.55
C ASP A 214 25.09 31.18 -20.93
N ALA A 215 24.71 32.20 -20.16
CA ALA A 215 23.34 32.63 -19.87
C ALA A 215 22.46 31.80 -18.90
N TRP A 216 22.40 32.34 -17.67
CA TRP A 216 21.17 32.90 -17.07
C TRP A 216 20.77 32.34 -15.70
N MET A 217 21.35 32.94 -14.65
CA MET A 217 20.69 33.11 -13.35
C MET A 217 20.40 34.60 -13.12
N PRO A 218 19.19 35.03 -12.74
CA PRO A 218 19.00 36.35 -12.14
C PRO A 218 19.20 36.31 -10.61
N ALA A 219 20.31 36.95 -10.23
CA ALA A 219 20.59 37.82 -9.09
C ALA A 219 19.73 37.76 -7.81
N LYS A 220 20.46 37.56 -6.70
CA LYS A 220 20.18 38.12 -5.37
C LYS A 220 20.28 39.65 -5.44
N ARG A 221 19.37 40.38 -4.77
CA ARG A 221 19.57 41.80 -4.41
C ARG A 221 19.75 41.97 -2.90
N LEU A 222 20.63 42.92 -2.61
CA LEU A 222 21.34 43.19 -1.38
C LEU A 222 20.46 43.79 -0.27
N ALA A 223 20.92 43.56 0.95
CA ALA A 223 20.57 44.34 2.13
C ALA A 223 20.96 45.82 1.96
N SER A 224 20.17 46.70 2.58
CA SER A 224 20.61 48.04 2.95
C SER A 224 20.13 48.29 4.38
N ALA A 225 21.08 48.64 5.24
CA ALA A 225 20.86 49.19 6.58
C ALA A 225 20.91 50.71 6.46
N VAL A 226 19.98 51.46 7.06
CA VAL A 226 20.24 52.80 7.62
C VAL A 226 19.26 53.06 8.78
N VAL A 227 19.86 53.58 9.84
CA VAL A 227 19.35 54.12 11.11
C VAL A 227 18.47 55.35 10.89
N HIS A 228 17.36 55.47 11.63
CA HIS A 228 16.95 56.69 12.33
C HIS A 228 15.88 56.38 13.38
#